data_AF-A0A329RYR1-F1
#
_entry.id   AF-A0A329RYR1-F1
#
_cell.length_a   1.000
_cell.length_b   1.000
_cell.length_c   1.000
_cell.angle_alpha   90.00
_cell.angle_beta   90.00
_cell.angle_gamma   90.00
#
_symmetry.space_group_name_H-M   'P 1'
#
loop_
_entity.id
_entity.type
_entity.pdbx_description
1 polymer ?
#
loop_
_entity_poly.entity_id
_entity_poly.type
_entity_poly.pdbx_seq_one_letter_code
_entity_poly.pdbx_strand_id
1 'polypeptide(L)'
;MTSPFHKVVRKISHKLDEYEAAVVDRYTAVGENLTQTRVRVKRSLDSQEKKLSDKLEHCEAAIVSSYTTMEEHLTQTQERLKDKLNSQERKISEKAAHLLSKPGVPKMLRDKLSGECLAIEAEPLDSQGRVNSSKESFDPQEPGKDSFDDQSTVTSDLECSYTEFHTDDAVINKARIPREKVALQEFISRGAFGKVYKGTYNGQLVAVKTMSDVDTFAKEVKMACTMSHPNIVQFIGVAWNYREDFCCVMEYMDGGDLRGLLDKYEEENRRTGFDAAKITIALHVAHALAYLHSRGVPVIHRDLKSKNILLNEALGAKLTDFGVSRERVDRAMTADVGTSLWMAPEVMIGNAYDEKADMFSFGVVLSELSMHSMPYSHTKRPGSNQQLSPLVILHRVVTGTLRVEFADTGPQTMVRLGLACVSMDPTKRPTASEAMRVLHAVLMQEV
;
A
#
# COMPACT_ATOMS: atom_id res chain seq x y z
N MET A 1 -18.24 89.28 -7.62
CA MET A 1 -17.59 88.53 -6.52
C MET A 1 -18.12 87.10 -6.56
N THR A 2 -17.28 86.10 -6.85
CA THR A 2 -17.72 84.70 -6.90
C THR A 2 -18.00 84.20 -5.48
N SER A 3 -19.20 83.64 -5.27
CA SER A 3 -19.68 83.15 -3.97
C SER A 3 -18.66 82.17 -3.34
N PRO A 4 -18.38 82.27 -2.02
CA PRO A 4 -17.52 81.34 -1.30
C PRO A 4 -17.85 79.87 -1.56
N PHE A 5 -19.14 79.58 -1.79
CA PHE A 5 -19.65 78.25 -2.12
C PHE A 5 -19.08 77.71 -3.44
N HIS A 6 -19.01 78.54 -4.48
CA HIS A 6 -18.46 78.14 -5.78
C HIS A 6 -16.96 77.82 -5.72
N LYS A 7 -16.19 78.52 -4.86
CA LYS A 7 -14.77 78.22 -4.66
C LYS A 7 -14.56 76.88 -3.95
N VAL A 8 -15.44 76.54 -3.00
CA VAL A 8 -15.41 75.24 -2.29
C VAL A 8 -15.77 74.10 -3.23
N VAL A 9 -16.85 74.23 -4.02
CA VAL A 9 -17.25 73.22 -5.01
C VAL A 9 -16.13 72.95 -6.02
N ARG A 10 -15.46 74.00 -6.52
CA ARG A 10 -14.33 73.84 -7.45
C ARG A 10 -13.14 73.10 -6.82
N LYS A 11 -12.83 73.39 -5.56
CA LYS A 11 -11.77 72.68 -4.82
C LYS A 11 -12.10 71.21 -4.59
N ILE A 12 -13.37 70.89 -4.32
CA ILE A 12 -13.83 69.51 -4.14
C ILE A 12 -13.76 68.76 -5.48
N SER A 13 -14.22 69.36 -6.57
CA SER A 13 -14.13 68.78 -7.92
C SER A 13 -12.67 68.45 -8.30
N HIS A 14 -11.75 69.40 -8.11
CA HIS A 14 -10.33 69.16 -8.42
C HIS A 14 -9.71 68.04 -7.58
N LYS A 15 -10.11 67.91 -6.31
CA LYS A 15 -9.66 66.81 -5.45
C LYS A 15 -10.27 65.46 -5.86
N LEU A 16 -11.51 65.45 -6.36
CA LEU A 16 -12.14 64.25 -6.92
C LEU A 16 -11.40 63.79 -8.18
N ASP A 17 -11.10 64.72 -9.09
CA ASP A 17 -10.37 64.42 -10.33
C ASP A 17 -8.95 63.88 -10.03
N GLU A 18 -8.24 64.48 -9.08
CA GLU A 18 -6.94 63.97 -8.61
C GLU A 18 -7.04 62.56 -8.00
N TYR A 19 -8.11 62.31 -7.24
CA TYR A 19 -8.32 61.00 -6.62
C TYR A 19 -8.68 59.94 -7.66
N GLU A 20 -9.51 60.27 -8.65
CA GLU A 20 -9.87 59.40 -9.76
C GLU A 20 -8.62 59.04 -10.59
N ALA A 21 -7.79 60.02 -10.94
CA ALA A 21 -6.52 59.80 -11.64
C ALA A 21 -5.58 58.87 -10.85
N ALA A 22 -5.42 59.11 -9.54
CA ALA A 22 -4.57 58.29 -8.68
C ALA A 22 -5.09 56.86 -8.45
N VAL A 23 -6.40 56.65 -8.58
CA VAL A 23 -7.01 55.31 -8.56
C VAL A 23 -6.75 54.61 -9.89
N VAL A 24 -6.99 55.27 -11.03
CA VAL A 24 -6.73 54.71 -12.36
C VAL A 24 -5.27 54.29 -12.54
N ASP A 25 -4.32 55.13 -12.11
CA ASP A 25 -2.88 54.81 -12.17
C ASP A 25 -2.53 53.58 -11.35
N ARG A 26 -3.09 53.45 -10.13
CA ARG A 26 -2.87 52.28 -9.28
C ARG A 26 -3.44 51.00 -9.88
N TYR A 27 -4.64 51.05 -10.44
CA TYR A 27 -5.24 49.88 -11.10
C TYR A 27 -4.46 49.48 -12.36
N THR A 28 -3.95 50.44 -13.11
CA THR A 28 -3.10 50.19 -14.29
C THR A 28 -1.79 49.50 -13.89
N ALA A 29 -1.10 50.02 -12.87
CA ALA A 29 0.13 49.43 -12.35
C ALA A 29 -0.07 48.00 -11.79
N VAL A 30 -1.21 47.74 -11.14
CA VAL A 30 -1.57 46.38 -10.67
C VAL A 30 -1.82 45.45 -11.87
N GLY A 31 -2.51 45.93 -12.91
CA GLY A 31 -2.74 45.17 -14.14
C GLY A 31 -1.44 44.80 -14.88
N GLU A 32 -0.49 45.73 -14.95
CA GLU A 32 0.83 45.50 -15.54
C GLU A 32 1.64 44.47 -14.73
N ASN A 33 1.66 44.59 -13.40
CA ASN A 33 2.34 43.62 -12.52
C ASN A 33 1.74 42.21 -12.61
N LEU A 34 0.42 42.09 -12.67
CA LEU A 34 -0.27 40.81 -12.88
C LEU A 34 0.10 40.20 -14.24
N THR A 35 0.17 41.03 -15.28
CA THR A 35 0.56 40.59 -16.62
C THR A 35 2.01 40.09 -16.65
N GLN A 36 2.94 40.83 -16.05
CA GLN A 36 4.35 40.41 -15.94
C GLN A 36 4.50 39.11 -15.13
N THR A 37 3.75 38.97 -14.03
CA THR A 37 3.76 37.76 -13.20
C THR A 37 3.24 36.56 -14.00
N ARG A 38 2.13 36.74 -14.74
CA ARG A 38 1.57 35.69 -15.60
C ARG A 38 2.57 35.23 -16.66
N VAL A 39 3.29 36.15 -17.31
CA VAL A 39 4.33 35.83 -18.29
C VAL A 39 5.49 35.07 -17.64
N ARG A 40 5.92 35.47 -16.43
CA ARG A 40 7.00 34.80 -15.70
C ARG A 40 6.63 33.36 -15.30
N VAL A 41 5.42 33.17 -14.78
CA VAL A 41 4.91 31.84 -14.43
C VAL A 41 4.77 30.97 -15.67
N LYS A 42 4.24 31.52 -16.78
CA LYS A 42 4.12 30.77 -18.04
C LYS A 42 5.48 30.29 -18.55
N ARG A 43 6.48 31.17 -18.61
CA ARG A 43 7.86 30.77 -19.02
C ARG A 43 8.46 29.70 -18.11
N SER A 44 8.18 29.77 -16.81
CA SER A 44 8.65 28.76 -15.85
C SER A 44 7.98 27.41 -16.08
N LEU A 45 6.67 27.40 -16.38
CA LEU A 45 5.92 26.18 -16.71
C LEU A 45 6.41 25.58 -18.02
N ASP A 46 6.54 26.39 -19.08
CA ASP A 46 7.03 25.94 -20.39
C ASP A 46 8.45 25.33 -20.26
N SER A 47 9.31 25.91 -19.40
CA SER A 47 10.63 25.36 -19.12
C SER A 47 10.61 24.04 -18.35
N GLN A 48 9.67 23.86 -17.42
CA GLN A 48 9.52 22.60 -16.69
C GLN A 48 8.92 21.51 -17.59
N GLU A 49 7.96 21.86 -18.43
CA GLU A 49 7.36 20.96 -19.42
C GLU A 49 8.42 20.44 -20.39
N LYS A 50 9.28 21.32 -20.91
CA LYS A 50 10.40 20.89 -21.77
C LYS A 50 11.36 19.93 -21.04
N LYS A 51 11.75 20.24 -19.80
CA LYS A 51 12.63 19.34 -19.01
C LYS A 51 12.00 17.98 -18.73
N LEU A 52 10.68 17.93 -18.55
CA LEU A 52 9.95 16.67 -18.38
C LEU A 52 9.88 15.89 -19.69
N SER A 53 9.63 16.58 -20.81
CA SER A 53 9.63 15.98 -22.16
C SER A 53 10.98 15.35 -22.50
N ASP A 54 12.09 16.09 -22.29
CA ASP A 54 13.44 15.60 -22.58
C ASP A 54 13.79 14.36 -21.72
N LYS A 55 13.34 14.35 -20.46
CA LYS A 55 13.50 13.20 -19.56
C LYS A 55 12.67 11.99 -20.00
N LEU A 56 11.45 12.23 -20.48
CA LEU A 56 10.57 11.17 -20.96
C LEU A 56 11.18 10.49 -22.20
N GLU A 57 11.66 11.29 -23.15
CA GLU A 57 12.31 10.78 -24.37
C GLU A 57 13.57 9.96 -24.04
N HIS A 58 14.36 10.41 -23.07
CA HIS A 58 15.52 9.63 -22.59
C HIS A 58 15.12 8.30 -21.94
N CYS A 59 14.06 8.30 -21.11
CA CYS A 59 13.53 7.07 -20.52
C CYS A 59 12.98 6.11 -21.58
N GLU A 60 12.26 6.63 -22.58
CA GLU A 60 11.74 5.82 -23.69
C GLU A 60 12.88 5.17 -24.47
N ALA A 61 13.94 5.92 -24.79
CA ALA A 61 15.12 5.37 -25.46
C ALA A 61 15.82 4.28 -24.63
N ALA A 62 15.95 4.48 -23.31
CA ALA A 62 16.55 3.50 -22.41
C ALA A 62 15.70 2.21 -22.29
N ILE A 63 14.38 2.35 -22.26
CA ILE A 63 13.44 1.24 -22.27
C ILE A 63 13.58 0.45 -23.57
N VAL A 64 13.52 1.11 -24.73
CA VAL A 64 13.67 0.46 -26.04
C VAL A 64 14.99 -0.31 -26.11
N SER A 65 16.11 0.30 -25.69
CA SER A 65 17.43 -0.36 -25.66
C SER A 65 17.47 -1.57 -24.73
N SER A 66 16.75 -1.54 -23.61
CA SER A 66 16.68 -2.67 -22.67
C SER A 66 15.87 -3.82 -23.26
N TYR A 67 14.75 -3.51 -23.94
CA TYR A 67 13.93 -4.51 -24.61
C TYR A 67 14.67 -5.19 -25.76
N THR A 68 15.40 -4.44 -26.59
CA THR A 68 16.21 -5.03 -27.67
C THR A 68 17.28 -5.97 -27.11
N THR A 69 17.96 -5.57 -26.03
CA THR A 69 18.97 -6.42 -25.37
C THR A 69 18.36 -7.71 -24.81
N MET A 70 17.18 -7.62 -24.20
CA MET A 70 16.45 -8.79 -23.71
C MET A 70 16.02 -9.72 -24.85
N GLU A 71 15.57 -9.17 -25.98
CA GLU A 71 15.16 -9.93 -27.16
C GLU A 71 16.34 -10.69 -27.78
N GLU A 72 17.51 -10.05 -27.87
CA GLU A 72 18.75 -10.70 -28.30
C GLU A 72 19.15 -11.85 -27.35
N HIS A 73 19.10 -11.62 -26.04
CA HIS A 73 19.39 -12.65 -25.03
C HIS A 73 18.41 -13.84 -25.10
N LEU A 74 17.13 -13.56 -25.33
CA LEU A 74 16.10 -14.58 -25.47
C LEU A 74 16.37 -15.43 -26.72
N THR A 75 16.69 -14.79 -27.84
CA THR A 75 17.01 -15.44 -29.11
C THR A 75 18.23 -16.35 -28.98
N GLN A 76 19.32 -15.85 -28.38
CA GLN A 76 20.51 -16.67 -28.11
C GLN A 76 20.23 -17.86 -27.18
N THR A 77 19.34 -17.67 -26.20
CA THR A 77 18.96 -18.75 -25.27
C THR A 77 18.13 -19.81 -25.98
N GLN A 78 17.21 -19.40 -26.85
CA GLN A 78 16.42 -20.31 -27.69
C GLN A 78 17.30 -21.14 -28.62
N GLU A 79 18.29 -20.52 -29.28
CA GLU A 79 19.25 -21.25 -30.13
C GLU A 79 20.07 -22.26 -29.32
N ARG A 80 20.59 -21.87 -28.16
CA ARG A 80 21.34 -22.80 -27.27
C ARG A 80 20.49 -23.96 -26.79
N LEU A 81 19.20 -23.74 -26.51
CA LEU A 81 18.28 -24.80 -26.12
C LEU A 81 17.99 -25.74 -27.28
N LYS A 82 17.81 -25.20 -28.49
CA LYS A 82 17.61 -25.98 -29.72
C LYS A 82 18.83 -26.85 -30.03
N ASP A 83 20.04 -26.31 -29.90
CA ASP A 83 21.29 -27.07 -30.08
C ASP A 83 21.44 -28.19 -29.05
N LYS A 84 21.09 -27.91 -27.78
CA LYS A 84 21.07 -28.93 -26.72
C LYS A 84 20.06 -30.04 -27.02
N LEU A 85 18.88 -29.68 -27.50
CA LEU A 85 17.84 -30.64 -27.88
C LEU A 85 18.32 -31.54 -29.01
N ASN A 86 18.81 -30.96 -30.11
CA ASN A 86 19.37 -31.70 -31.25
C ASN A 86 20.54 -32.61 -30.83
N SER A 87 21.39 -32.15 -29.90
CA SER A 87 22.49 -32.95 -29.35
C SER A 87 21.98 -34.16 -28.54
N GLN A 88 20.91 -33.99 -27.77
CA GLN A 88 20.28 -35.09 -27.01
C GLN A 88 19.61 -36.09 -27.95
N GLU A 89 18.87 -35.62 -28.96
CA GLU A 89 18.25 -36.49 -29.97
C GLU A 89 19.29 -37.36 -30.69
N ARG A 90 20.44 -36.77 -31.04
CA ARG A 90 21.55 -37.51 -31.65
C ARG A 90 22.11 -38.59 -30.72
N LYS A 91 22.36 -38.26 -29.44
CA LYS A 91 22.83 -39.22 -28.43
C LYS A 91 21.85 -40.35 -28.17
N ILE A 92 20.55 -40.05 -28.17
CA ILE A 92 19.48 -41.06 -28.02
C ILE A 92 19.48 -41.97 -29.24
N SER A 93 19.57 -41.41 -30.45
CA SER A 93 19.61 -42.16 -31.71
C SER A 93 20.83 -43.09 -31.78
N GLU A 94 22.02 -42.61 -31.39
CA GLU A 94 23.24 -43.41 -31.33
C GLU A 94 23.15 -44.54 -30.31
N LYS A 95 22.60 -44.27 -29.10
CA LYS A 95 22.34 -45.31 -28.09
C LYS A 95 21.32 -46.33 -28.58
N ALA A 96 20.25 -45.90 -29.24
CA ALA A 96 19.24 -46.79 -29.79
C ALA A 96 19.85 -47.70 -30.87
N ALA A 97 20.65 -47.15 -31.79
CA ALA A 97 21.37 -47.92 -32.81
C ALA A 97 22.36 -48.93 -32.18
N HIS A 98 23.10 -48.53 -31.15
CA HIS A 98 23.99 -49.45 -30.42
C HIS A 98 23.21 -50.58 -29.73
N LEU A 99 22.07 -50.29 -29.09
CA LEU A 99 21.27 -51.33 -28.44
C LEU A 99 20.73 -52.35 -29.46
N LEU A 100 20.37 -51.89 -30.66
CA LEU A 100 19.89 -52.75 -31.76
C LEU A 100 20.99 -53.60 -32.43
N SER A 101 22.27 -53.26 -32.26
CA SER A 101 23.41 -54.00 -32.83
C SER A 101 23.93 -55.14 -31.94
N LYS A 102 23.47 -55.25 -30.68
CA LYS A 102 23.90 -56.31 -29.76
C LYS A 102 23.31 -57.70 -30.16
N PRO A 103 24.11 -58.78 -30.16
CA PRO A 103 23.62 -60.12 -30.44
C PRO A 103 22.70 -60.61 -29.31
N GLY A 104 21.47 -61.01 -29.65
CA GLY A 104 20.44 -61.48 -28.70
C GLY A 104 19.14 -60.67 -28.68
N VAL A 105 19.03 -59.56 -29.42
CA VAL A 105 17.78 -58.78 -29.52
C VAL A 105 16.74 -59.50 -30.42
N PRO A 106 15.54 -59.83 -29.91
CA PRO A 106 14.49 -60.51 -30.69
C PRO A 106 14.08 -59.73 -31.94
N LYS A 107 13.89 -60.42 -33.08
CA LYS A 107 13.48 -59.84 -34.37
C LYS A 107 12.26 -58.89 -34.25
N MET A 108 11.29 -59.23 -33.40
CA MET A 108 10.07 -58.45 -33.17
C MET A 108 10.31 -57.05 -32.57
N LEU A 109 11.38 -56.86 -31.79
CA LEU A 109 11.76 -55.55 -31.24
C LEU A 109 12.45 -54.67 -32.29
N ARG A 110 13.17 -55.31 -33.23
CA ARG A 110 13.85 -54.64 -34.33
C ARG A 110 12.85 -54.04 -35.32
N ASP A 111 11.79 -54.78 -35.63
CA ASP A 111 10.74 -54.38 -36.58
C ASP A 111 9.79 -53.29 -36.01
N LYS A 112 9.52 -53.30 -34.69
CA LYS A 112 8.72 -52.26 -34.02
C LYS A 112 9.45 -50.92 -33.93
N LEU A 113 10.74 -50.92 -33.63
CA LEU A 113 11.54 -49.69 -33.52
C LEU A 113 11.92 -49.09 -34.89
N SER A 114 11.99 -49.89 -35.96
CA SER A 114 12.19 -49.37 -37.32
C SER A 114 10.92 -48.74 -37.93
N GLY A 115 9.73 -49.08 -37.41
CA GLY A 115 8.44 -48.61 -37.94
C GLY A 115 7.99 -47.24 -37.42
N GLU A 116 8.47 -46.80 -36.25
CA GLU A 116 8.04 -45.53 -35.61
C GLU A 116 9.00 -44.35 -35.84
N CYS A 117 10.09 -44.53 -36.60
CA CYS A 117 11.14 -43.51 -36.74
C CYS A 117 10.91 -42.51 -37.90
N LEU A 118 9.71 -42.45 -38.49
CA LEU A 118 9.36 -41.48 -39.54
C LEU A 118 7.98 -40.86 -39.30
N ALA A 119 7.88 -39.97 -38.31
CA ALA A 119 6.92 -38.85 -38.29
C ALA A 119 7.07 -38.07 -36.97
N ILE A 120 8.06 -37.18 -36.90
CA ILE A 120 7.93 -35.97 -36.08
C ILE A 120 8.22 -34.82 -37.04
N GLU A 121 7.27 -34.59 -37.96
CA GLU A 121 7.17 -33.28 -38.61
C GLU A 121 6.61 -32.32 -37.58
N ALA A 122 7.36 -31.26 -37.30
CA ALA A 122 6.88 -30.12 -36.54
C ALA A 122 5.79 -29.41 -37.34
N GLU A 123 4.53 -29.47 -36.91
CA GLU A 123 3.50 -28.57 -37.41
C GLU A 123 3.80 -27.13 -36.94
N PRO A 124 3.73 -26.13 -37.84
CA PRO A 124 3.73 -24.73 -37.42
C PRO A 124 2.34 -24.37 -36.89
N LEU A 125 2.29 -23.77 -35.71
CA LEU A 125 1.10 -23.10 -35.17
C LEU A 125 0.79 -21.87 -36.03
N ASP A 126 -0.12 -22.04 -36.98
CA ASP A 126 -0.79 -20.95 -37.68
C ASP A 126 -1.90 -20.40 -36.76
N SER A 127 -1.78 -19.14 -36.36
CA SER A 127 -2.87 -18.39 -35.75
C SER A 127 -3.07 -17.08 -36.52
N GLN A 128 -3.81 -17.18 -37.62
CA GLN A 128 -4.50 -16.03 -38.20
C GLN A 128 -5.68 -15.63 -37.31
N GLY A 129 -5.49 -14.55 -36.54
CA GLY A 129 -6.53 -13.75 -35.92
C GLY A 129 -6.34 -12.29 -36.34
N ARG A 130 -6.94 -11.94 -37.47
CA ARG A 130 -6.89 -10.65 -38.20
C ARG A 130 -7.37 -9.45 -37.36
N VAL A 131 -6.57 -8.38 -37.24
CA VAL A 131 -7.05 -6.98 -37.29
C VAL A 131 -6.01 -6.10 -38.00
N ASN A 132 -6.51 -5.25 -38.90
CA ASN A 132 -5.83 -4.45 -39.91
C ASN A 132 -4.88 -3.36 -39.37
N SER A 133 -3.79 -3.08 -40.11
CA SER A 133 -3.55 -1.72 -40.66
C SER A 133 -2.44 -1.74 -41.72
N SER A 134 -2.84 -1.33 -42.91
CA SER A 134 -2.12 -0.73 -44.04
C SER A 134 -0.59 -0.58 -43.96
N LYS A 135 0.09 -1.19 -44.94
CA LYS A 135 1.43 -0.84 -45.40
C LYS A 135 1.46 0.57 -45.97
N GLU A 136 2.51 1.34 -45.68
CA GLU A 136 3.23 2.07 -46.72
C GLU A 136 4.74 1.88 -46.52
N SER A 137 5.40 1.64 -47.65
CA SER A 137 6.74 1.14 -47.93
C SER A 137 7.84 2.21 -47.83
N PHE A 138 9.09 1.83 -47.58
CA PHE A 138 10.22 2.10 -48.49
C PHE A 138 11.48 1.28 -48.12
N ASP A 139 12.19 0.83 -49.16
CA ASP A 139 13.30 -0.13 -49.22
C ASP A 139 14.66 0.51 -48.82
N PRO A 140 15.68 -0.28 -48.40
CA PRO A 140 16.95 0.20 -47.87
C PRO A 140 18.08 0.24 -48.92
N GLN A 141 19.06 1.11 -48.71
CA GLN A 141 20.37 1.00 -49.34
C GLN A 141 21.47 1.16 -48.27
N GLU A 142 22.20 0.07 -48.01
CA GLU A 142 23.58 0.14 -47.51
C GLU A 142 24.51 0.65 -48.63
N PRO A 143 25.70 1.20 -48.29
CA PRO A 143 26.88 0.34 -48.23
C PRO A 143 27.95 0.76 -47.21
N GLY A 144 28.82 -0.18 -46.85
CA GLY A 144 30.25 0.13 -46.70
C GLY A 144 30.93 -0.41 -45.44
N LYS A 145 31.60 -1.56 -45.60
CA LYS A 145 32.66 -2.06 -44.71
C LYS A 145 33.83 -1.06 -44.67
N ASP A 146 34.43 -0.89 -43.50
CA ASP A 146 35.89 -0.84 -43.39
C ASP A 146 36.36 -1.26 -41.99
N SER A 147 37.59 -1.74 -41.98
CA SER A 147 38.21 -2.64 -41.03
C SER A 147 39.32 -2.00 -40.20
N PHE A 148 39.70 -2.70 -39.12
CA PHE A 148 41.02 -2.75 -38.46
C PHE A 148 41.33 -1.85 -37.23
N ASP A 149 41.87 -2.58 -36.23
CA ASP A 149 42.83 -2.31 -35.15
C ASP A 149 42.50 -1.55 -33.84
N ASP A 150 42.35 -2.39 -32.80
CA ASP A 150 43.28 -2.65 -31.68
C ASP A 150 43.51 -1.62 -30.54
N GLN A 151 43.48 -2.20 -29.32
CA GLN A 151 44.03 -1.76 -28.03
C GLN A 151 43.56 -0.42 -27.40
N SER A 152 42.72 -0.53 -26.38
CA SER A 152 43.16 -0.30 -24.98
C SER A 152 42.05 -0.55 -23.97
N THR A 153 42.36 -1.44 -23.03
CA THR A 153 41.70 -1.60 -21.73
C THR A 153 41.60 -0.29 -20.98
N VAL A 154 40.39 0.19 -20.74
CA VAL A 154 40.03 0.91 -19.51
C VAL A 154 38.69 0.35 -19.05
N THR A 155 38.74 -0.45 -17.99
CA THR A 155 37.60 -0.76 -17.14
C THR A 155 37.06 0.55 -16.59
N SER A 156 35.90 0.98 -17.05
CA SER A 156 35.09 1.94 -16.31
C SER A 156 33.74 1.30 -16.05
N ASP A 157 33.58 0.86 -14.81
CA ASP A 157 32.30 0.57 -14.18
C ASP A 157 31.30 1.67 -14.56
N LEU A 158 30.41 1.38 -15.50
CA LEU A 158 29.26 2.24 -15.75
C LEU A 158 28.23 1.86 -14.69
N GLU A 159 28.38 2.45 -13.50
CA GLU A 159 27.28 2.60 -12.55
C GLU A 159 26.10 3.21 -13.31
N CYS A 160 25.13 2.36 -13.64
CA CYS A 160 23.83 2.81 -14.09
C CYS A 160 23.21 3.59 -12.94
N SER A 161 23.07 4.91 -13.10
CA SER A 161 22.49 5.78 -12.09
C SER A 161 20.97 5.56 -12.01
N TYR A 162 20.57 4.44 -11.42
CA TYR A 162 19.27 4.26 -10.78
C TYR A 162 19.27 5.17 -9.55
N THR A 163 18.39 6.15 -9.51
CA THR A 163 18.25 7.07 -8.37
C THR A 163 18.19 6.30 -7.04
N GLU A 164 19.00 6.72 -6.05
CA GLU A 164 19.19 6.19 -4.69
C GLU A 164 17.89 5.69 -4.04
N PHE A 165 17.48 4.46 -4.37
CA PHE A 165 16.28 3.87 -3.80
C PHE A 165 16.63 3.23 -2.47
N HIS A 166 16.49 3.99 -1.37
CA HIS A 166 16.74 3.60 0.02
C HIS A 166 18.05 2.82 0.30
N THR A 167 19.01 2.87 -0.63
CA THR A 167 20.33 2.26 -0.52
C THR A 167 21.16 2.86 0.60
N ASP A 168 20.84 4.08 1.04
CA ASP A 168 21.56 4.79 2.10
C ASP A 168 20.81 4.80 3.44
N ASP A 169 19.62 4.21 3.51
CA ASP A 169 18.88 4.19 4.77
C ASP A 169 19.38 3.09 5.70
N ALA A 170 20.11 3.48 6.74
CA ALA A 170 20.73 2.55 7.67
C ALA A 170 19.74 1.60 8.37
N VAL A 171 18.50 2.04 8.63
CA VAL A 171 17.48 1.21 9.31
C VAL A 171 16.94 0.15 8.35
N ILE A 172 16.58 0.55 7.13
CA ILE A 172 16.07 -0.33 6.08
C ILE A 172 17.16 -1.34 5.67
N ASN A 173 18.40 -0.89 5.46
CA ASN A 173 19.51 -1.76 5.07
C ASN A 173 19.86 -2.79 6.13
N LYS A 174 19.84 -2.41 7.41
CA LYS A 174 20.08 -3.36 8.52
C LYS A 174 19.01 -4.46 8.57
N ALA A 175 17.80 -4.15 8.13
CA ALA A 175 16.67 -5.08 8.07
C ALA A 175 16.57 -5.84 6.73
N ARG A 176 17.53 -5.65 5.80
CA ARG A 176 17.49 -6.26 4.47
C ARG A 176 17.68 -7.77 4.53
N ILE A 177 16.78 -8.50 3.89
CA ILE A 177 16.87 -9.94 3.66
C ILE A 177 17.00 -10.23 2.17
N PRO A 178 17.60 -11.38 1.77
CA PRO A 178 17.77 -11.71 0.36
C PRO A 178 16.42 -11.92 -0.34
N ARG A 179 16.19 -11.20 -1.44
CA ARG A 179 14.89 -11.17 -2.15
C ARG A 179 14.53 -12.52 -2.76
N GLU A 180 15.52 -13.26 -3.22
CA GLU A 180 15.41 -14.61 -3.78
C GLU A 180 14.96 -15.66 -2.75
N LYS A 181 15.11 -15.37 -1.45
CA LYS A 181 14.61 -16.23 -0.36
C LYS A 181 13.16 -15.95 0.02
N VAL A 182 12.54 -14.92 -0.54
CA VAL A 182 11.15 -14.55 -0.31
C VAL A 182 10.29 -15.01 -1.49
N ALA A 183 9.54 -16.08 -1.31
CA ALA A 183 8.62 -16.59 -2.33
C ALA A 183 7.20 -16.12 -2.05
N LEU A 184 6.62 -15.36 -2.98
CA LEU A 184 5.21 -15.00 -2.96
C LEU A 184 4.36 -16.22 -3.35
N GLN A 185 3.24 -16.41 -2.67
CA GLN A 185 2.28 -17.46 -2.93
C GLN A 185 0.90 -16.83 -3.18
N GLU A 186 -0.05 -17.08 -2.30
CA GLU A 186 -1.45 -16.67 -2.43
C GLU A 186 -1.63 -15.17 -2.14
N PHE A 187 -2.47 -14.50 -2.93
CA PHE A 187 -2.90 -13.14 -2.62
C PHE A 187 -3.91 -13.18 -1.46
N ILE A 188 -3.64 -12.43 -0.39
CA ILE A 188 -4.52 -12.36 0.78
C ILE A 188 -5.49 -11.20 0.65
N SER A 189 -4.96 -9.99 0.44
CA SER A 189 -5.79 -8.78 0.49
C SER A 189 -5.15 -7.60 -0.24
N ARG A 190 -6.01 -6.64 -0.61
CA ARG A 190 -5.62 -5.32 -1.10
C ARG A 190 -6.41 -4.27 -0.33
N GLY A 191 -5.71 -3.30 0.25
CA GLY A 191 -6.31 -2.18 0.98
C GLY A 191 -5.64 -0.85 0.63
N ALA A 192 -5.97 0.18 1.41
CA ALA A 192 -5.29 1.48 1.35
C ALA A 192 -3.77 1.36 1.60
N PHE A 193 -3.35 0.29 2.28
CA PHE A 193 -1.96 -0.04 2.63
C PHE A 193 -1.28 -0.99 1.63
N GLY A 194 -1.77 -1.03 0.38
CA GLY A 194 -1.18 -1.85 -0.69
C GLY A 194 -1.72 -3.28 -0.73
N LYS A 195 -0.89 -4.20 -1.21
CA LYS A 195 -1.22 -5.62 -1.41
C LYS A 195 -0.49 -6.47 -0.38
N VAL A 196 -1.16 -7.48 0.15
CA VAL A 196 -0.58 -8.46 1.07
C VAL A 196 -0.73 -9.84 0.46
N TYR A 197 0.37 -10.58 0.48
CA TYR A 197 0.48 -11.94 -0.03
C TYR A 197 0.88 -12.87 1.11
N LYS A 198 0.37 -14.10 1.07
CA LYS A 198 0.96 -15.23 1.77
C LYS A 198 2.24 -15.59 1.04
N GLY A 199 3.27 -15.97 1.77
CA GLY A 199 4.55 -16.34 1.18
C GLY A 199 5.36 -17.24 2.09
N THR A 200 6.57 -17.56 1.64
CA THR A 200 7.55 -18.27 2.45
C THR A 200 8.87 -17.54 2.48
N TYR A 201 9.53 -17.60 3.64
CA TYR A 201 10.89 -17.12 3.84
C TYR A 201 11.67 -18.16 4.66
N ASN A 202 12.78 -18.67 4.12
CA ASN A 202 13.55 -19.78 4.72
C ASN A 202 12.68 -21.00 5.09
N GLY A 203 11.65 -21.31 4.29
CA GLY A 203 10.73 -22.42 4.54
C GLY A 203 9.67 -22.17 5.61
N GLN A 204 9.67 -20.99 6.25
CA GLN A 204 8.62 -20.57 7.19
C GLN A 204 7.56 -19.75 6.48
N LEU A 205 6.31 -19.89 6.93
CA LEU A 205 5.19 -19.14 6.39
C LEU A 205 5.23 -17.68 6.85
N VAL A 206 5.06 -16.75 5.93
CA VAL A 206 5.16 -15.30 6.17
C VAL A 206 4.08 -14.53 5.42
N ALA A 207 3.79 -13.32 5.90
CA ALA A 207 3.03 -12.32 5.16
C ALA A 207 4.00 -11.36 4.45
N VAL A 208 3.77 -11.11 3.17
CA VAL A 208 4.57 -10.23 2.32
C VAL A 208 3.71 -9.07 1.86
N LYS A 209 4.02 -7.87 2.36
CA LYS A 209 3.30 -6.64 2.04
C LYS A 209 4.06 -5.82 1.00
N THR A 210 3.36 -5.30 0.00
CA THR A 210 3.90 -4.45 -1.06
C THR A 210 3.02 -3.22 -1.26
N MET A 211 3.63 -2.07 -1.58
CA MET A 211 2.93 -0.82 -1.86
C MET A 211 3.50 -0.16 -3.11
N SER A 212 2.64 0.50 -3.89
CA SER A 212 3.08 1.28 -5.06
C SER A 212 3.81 2.56 -4.67
N ASP A 213 3.38 3.20 -3.58
CA ASP A 213 4.08 4.34 -2.98
C ASP A 213 5.12 3.82 -1.96
N VAL A 214 6.31 3.55 -2.49
CA VAL A 214 7.39 2.94 -1.72
C VAL A 214 7.99 3.91 -0.69
N ASP A 215 7.97 5.22 -0.96
CA ASP A 215 8.53 6.23 -0.06
C ASP A 215 7.69 6.38 1.21
N THR A 216 6.35 6.35 1.07
CA THR A 216 5.45 6.29 2.23
C THR A 216 5.58 4.96 2.95
N PHE A 217 5.71 3.85 2.19
CA PHE A 217 5.87 2.52 2.77
C PHE A 217 7.14 2.37 3.60
N ALA A 218 8.26 2.92 3.13
CA ALA A 218 9.53 2.85 3.85
C ALA A 218 9.45 3.51 5.24
N LYS A 219 8.63 4.55 5.41
CA LYS A 219 8.39 5.15 6.74
C LYS A 219 7.64 4.20 7.67
N GLU A 220 6.63 3.50 7.15
CA GLU A 220 5.89 2.48 7.88
C GLU A 220 6.81 1.31 8.28
N VAL A 221 7.60 0.81 7.33
CA VAL A 221 8.60 -0.24 7.58
C VAL A 221 9.58 0.18 8.67
N LYS A 222 10.16 1.39 8.58
CA LYS A 222 11.08 1.89 9.61
C LYS A 222 10.45 1.88 10.99
N MET A 223 9.18 2.26 11.09
CA MET A 223 8.47 2.21 12.35
C MET A 223 8.33 0.76 12.85
N ALA A 224 7.91 -0.16 11.97
CA ALA A 224 7.80 -1.59 12.29
C ALA A 224 9.15 -2.20 12.74
N CYS A 225 10.28 -1.82 12.12
CA CYS A 225 11.63 -2.26 12.52
C CYS A 225 11.97 -1.93 13.98
N THR A 226 11.35 -0.92 14.58
CA THR A 226 11.62 -0.49 15.96
C THR A 226 10.70 -1.13 16.99
N MET A 227 9.79 -2.02 16.56
CA MET A 227 8.80 -2.63 17.44
C MET A 227 9.12 -4.11 17.68
N SER A 228 9.07 -4.52 18.94
CA SER A 228 9.18 -5.93 19.32
C SER A 228 8.31 -6.15 20.55
N HIS A 229 7.20 -6.84 20.36
CA HIS A 229 6.22 -7.10 21.42
C HIS A 229 5.34 -8.30 21.05
N PRO A 230 4.98 -9.19 21.99
CA PRO A 230 4.19 -10.39 21.70
C PRO A 230 2.81 -10.13 21.10
N ASN A 231 2.23 -8.94 21.31
CA ASN A 231 0.94 -8.53 20.75
C ASN A 231 1.05 -7.52 19.60
N ILE A 232 2.23 -7.41 18.99
CA ILE A 232 2.44 -6.67 17.74
C ILE A 232 2.94 -7.66 16.69
N VAL A 233 2.42 -7.57 15.47
CA VAL A 233 2.85 -8.43 14.37
C VAL A 233 4.35 -8.26 14.16
N GLN A 234 5.07 -9.37 14.25
CA GLN A 234 6.51 -9.44 14.19
C GLN A 234 6.99 -9.07 12.80
N PHE A 235 7.77 -8.01 12.74
CA PHE A 235 8.58 -7.67 11.59
C PHE A 235 9.73 -8.68 11.43
N ILE A 236 9.91 -9.20 10.21
CA ILE A 236 10.99 -10.16 9.88
C ILE A 236 12.09 -9.47 9.08
N GLY A 237 11.74 -8.69 8.06
CA GLY A 237 12.72 -8.03 7.22
C GLY A 237 12.11 -7.33 6.01
N VAL A 238 12.97 -6.71 5.20
CA VAL A 238 12.61 -6.09 3.93
C VAL A 238 13.44 -6.65 2.79
N ALA A 239 12.83 -6.79 1.62
CA ALA A 239 13.53 -7.34 0.46
C ALA A 239 13.18 -6.57 -0.81
N TRP A 240 14.19 -6.34 -1.65
CA TRP A 240 14.05 -5.71 -2.96
C TRP A 240 15.27 -6.01 -3.84
N ASN A 241 15.03 -6.12 -5.15
CA ASN A 241 16.07 -6.03 -6.18
C ASN A 241 15.94 -4.67 -6.89
N TYR A 242 14.72 -4.32 -7.27
CA TYR A 242 14.33 -3.03 -7.83
C TYR A 242 13.31 -2.33 -6.94
N ARG A 243 13.07 -1.04 -7.16
CA ARG A 243 12.13 -0.23 -6.36
C ARG A 243 10.72 -0.81 -6.39
N GLU A 244 10.31 -1.33 -7.53
CA GLU A 244 8.97 -1.89 -7.79
C GLU A 244 8.73 -3.20 -7.02
N ASP A 245 9.81 -3.89 -6.65
CA ASP A 245 9.79 -5.16 -5.93
C ASP A 245 9.96 -5.00 -4.42
N PHE A 246 9.96 -3.76 -3.92
CA PHE A 246 10.13 -3.49 -2.50
C PHE A 246 8.98 -4.08 -1.67
N CYS A 247 9.34 -4.96 -0.74
CA CYS A 247 8.40 -5.68 0.09
C CYS A 247 8.84 -5.75 1.55
N CYS A 248 7.85 -5.74 2.44
CA CYS A 248 8.01 -5.99 3.87
C CYS A 248 7.55 -7.41 4.19
N VAL A 249 8.39 -8.16 4.90
CA VAL A 249 8.11 -9.53 5.33
C VAL A 249 7.83 -9.52 6.82
N MET A 250 6.71 -10.13 7.20
CA MET A 250 6.18 -10.18 8.56
C MET A 250 5.73 -11.61 8.89
N GLU A 251 5.54 -11.90 10.18
CA GLU A 251 4.91 -13.17 10.57
C GLU A 251 3.52 -13.30 9.92
N TYR A 252 3.17 -14.53 9.55
CA TYR A 252 1.84 -14.83 9.04
C TYR A 252 0.88 -15.15 10.18
N MET A 253 -0.29 -14.51 10.17
CA MET A 253 -1.36 -14.71 11.15
C MET A 253 -2.49 -15.52 10.49
N ASP A 254 -2.54 -16.81 10.78
CA ASP A 254 -3.39 -17.82 10.13
C ASP A 254 -4.88 -17.74 10.52
N GLY A 255 -5.22 -17.06 11.61
CA GLY A 255 -6.59 -16.80 12.04
C GLY A 255 -7.27 -15.64 11.29
N GLY A 256 -6.56 -14.93 10.41
CA GLY A 256 -7.08 -13.76 9.70
C GLY A 256 -7.25 -12.54 10.61
N ASP A 257 -8.09 -11.59 10.21
CA ASP A 257 -8.39 -10.40 11.00
C ASP A 257 -9.63 -10.56 11.90
N LEU A 258 -9.72 -9.73 12.94
CA LEU A 258 -10.81 -9.77 13.92
C LEU A 258 -12.18 -9.48 13.29
N ARG A 259 -12.26 -8.63 12.24
CA ARG A 259 -13.54 -8.36 11.57
C ARG A 259 -14.08 -9.63 10.92
N GLY A 260 -13.21 -10.37 10.21
CA GLY A 260 -13.58 -11.66 9.63
C GLY A 260 -14.00 -12.72 10.66
N LEU A 261 -13.41 -12.71 11.86
CA LEU A 261 -13.88 -13.57 12.96
C LEU A 261 -15.28 -13.17 13.44
N LEU A 262 -15.53 -11.87 13.61
CA LEU A 262 -16.81 -11.36 14.10
C LEU A 262 -17.94 -11.54 13.07
N ASP A 263 -17.63 -11.40 11.77
CA ASP A 263 -18.56 -11.73 10.68
C ASP A 263 -19.03 -13.19 10.79
N LYS A 264 -18.10 -14.13 11.03
CA LYS A 264 -18.44 -15.55 11.26
C LYS A 264 -19.31 -15.75 12.50
N TYR A 265 -19.01 -15.06 13.61
CA TYR A 265 -19.83 -15.15 14.82
C TYR A 265 -21.25 -14.63 14.60
N GLU A 266 -21.41 -13.57 13.81
CA GLU A 266 -22.71 -13.03 13.43
C GLU A 266 -23.48 -14.00 12.52
N GLU A 267 -22.82 -14.58 11.50
CA GLU A 267 -23.40 -15.61 10.61
C GLU A 267 -23.87 -16.85 11.39
N GLU A 268 -23.08 -17.28 12.38
CA GLU A 268 -23.39 -18.42 13.26
C GLU A 268 -24.43 -18.09 14.35
N ASN A 269 -24.92 -16.84 14.43
CA ASN A 269 -25.79 -16.35 15.51
C ASN A 269 -25.23 -16.64 16.90
N ARG A 270 -23.90 -16.51 17.06
CA ARG A 270 -23.24 -16.72 18.35
C ARG A 270 -23.72 -15.66 19.34
N ARG A 271 -23.74 -16.03 20.63
CA ARG A 271 -24.16 -15.11 21.70
C ARG A 271 -23.30 -13.85 21.72
N THR A 272 -23.96 -12.69 21.68
CA THR A 272 -23.37 -11.37 21.92
C THR A 272 -22.95 -11.21 23.38
N GLY A 273 -22.14 -10.19 23.65
CA GLY A 273 -21.50 -9.95 24.94
C GLY A 273 -20.07 -10.46 24.99
N PHE A 274 -19.49 -10.40 26.19
CA PHE A 274 -18.09 -10.77 26.43
C PHE A 274 -17.99 -12.17 27.02
N ASP A 275 -17.21 -13.03 26.35
CA ASP A 275 -16.73 -14.30 26.89
C ASP A 275 -15.21 -14.20 27.11
N ALA A 276 -14.63 -15.18 27.81
CA ALA A 276 -13.20 -15.18 28.14
C ALA A 276 -12.28 -15.02 26.91
N ALA A 277 -12.66 -15.58 25.75
CA ALA A 277 -11.90 -15.45 24.51
C ALA A 277 -11.90 -14.01 23.99
N LYS A 278 -13.06 -13.36 23.92
CA LYS A 278 -13.18 -11.95 23.52
C LYS A 278 -12.45 -11.01 24.49
N ILE A 279 -12.52 -11.28 25.79
CA ILE A 279 -11.80 -10.48 26.80
C ILE A 279 -10.29 -10.67 26.65
N THR A 280 -9.83 -11.89 26.34
CA THR A 280 -8.42 -12.18 26.05
C THR A 280 -7.92 -11.43 24.81
N ILE A 281 -8.72 -11.40 23.72
CA ILE A 281 -8.40 -10.58 22.53
C ILE A 281 -8.29 -9.09 22.91
N ALA A 282 -9.25 -8.56 23.66
CA ALA A 282 -9.22 -7.18 24.14
C ALA A 282 -7.97 -6.89 25.00
N LEU A 283 -7.58 -7.82 25.88
CA LEU A 283 -6.39 -7.71 26.72
C LEU A 283 -5.12 -7.64 25.88
N HIS A 284 -4.98 -8.52 24.87
CA HIS A 284 -3.85 -8.51 23.94
C HIS A 284 -3.72 -7.16 23.19
N VAL A 285 -4.83 -6.60 22.72
CA VAL A 285 -4.85 -5.27 22.09
C VAL A 285 -4.44 -4.18 23.08
N ALA A 286 -4.97 -4.20 24.30
CA ALA A 286 -4.60 -3.23 25.34
C ALA A 286 -3.11 -3.32 25.72
N HIS A 287 -2.53 -4.53 25.74
CA HIS A 287 -1.10 -4.75 26.00
C HIS A 287 -0.23 -4.15 24.88
N ALA A 288 -0.62 -4.34 23.62
CA ALA A 288 0.05 -3.72 22.48
C ALA A 288 -0.02 -2.18 22.53
N LEU A 289 -1.19 -1.61 22.83
CA LEU A 289 -1.35 -0.15 22.98
C LEU A 289 -0.53 0.39 24.15
N ALA A 290 -0.51 -0.29 25.29
CA ALA A 290 0.29 0.10 26.45
C ALA A 290 1.78 0.13 26.10
N TYR A 291 2.27 -0.87 25.36
CA TYR A 291 3.64 -0.87 24.83
C TYR A 291 3.90 0.36 23.94
N LEU A 292 3.04 0.64 22.96
CA LEU A 292 3.21 1.77 22.05
C LEU A 292 3.21 3.13 22.77
N HIS A 293 2.28 3.32 23.70
CA HIS A 293 2.09 4.58 24.43
C HIS A 293 3.17 4.80 25.50
N SER A 294 3.81 3.74 26.00
CA SER A 294 4.86 3.82 27.04
C SER A 294 6.27 4.15 26.53
N ARG A 295 6.46 4.27 25.21
CA ARG A 295 7.76 4.59 24.62
C ARG A 295 8.19 6.01 24.98
N GLY A 296 9.52 6.27 24.95
CA GLY A 296 10.07 7.59 25.29
C GLY A 296 9.46 8.75 24.50
N VAL A 297 9.14 8.51 23.22
CA VAL A 297 8.15 9.29 22.46
C VAL A 297 6.97 8.35 22.20
N PRO A 298 5.77 8.62 22.73
CA PRO A 298 4.60 7.77 22.51
C PRO A 298 4.31 7.58 21.03
N VAL A 299 4.08 6.33 20.63
CA VAL A 299 3.65 6.00 19.27
C VAL A 299 2.13 5.85 19.27
N ILE A 300 1.45 6.68 18.49
CA ILE A 300 -0.01 6.62 18.32
C ILE A 300 -0.31 5.74 17.09
N HIS A 301 -1.19 4.76 17.24
CA HIS A 301 -1.56 3.82 16.17
C HIS A 301 -2.31 4.52 15.02
N ARG A 302 -3.26 5.41 15.35
CA ARG A 302 -4.06 6.27 14.43
C ARG A 302 -5.02 5.55 13.46
N ASP A 303 -4.87 4.25 13.27
CA ASP A 303 -5.82 3.42 12.49
C ASP A 303 -6.22 2.14 13.22
N LEU A 304 -6.50 2.22 14.53
CA LEU A 304 -6.94 1.04 15.27
C LEU A 304 -8.39 0.69 14.86
N LYS A 305 -8.59 -0.53 14.35
CA LYS A 305 -9.88 -1.09 13.93
C LYS A 305 -9.81 -2.61 13.91
N SER A 306 -10.96 -3.30 13.89
CA SER A 306 -11.03 -4.76 13.86
C SER A 306 -10.23 -5.39 12.71
N LYS A 307 -10.19 -4.77 11.52
CA LYS A 307 -9.38 -5.24 10.38
C LYS A 307 -7.85 -5.18 10.59
N ASN A 308 -7.38 -4.36 11.53
CA ASN A 308 -5.94 -4.21 11.83
C ASN A 308 -5.55 -4.99 13.10
N ILE A 309 -6.43 -5.85 13.60
CA ILE A 309 -6.16 -6.80 14.68
C ILE A 309 -6.13 -8.18 14.04
N LEU A 310 -4.95 -8.77 13.91
CA LEU A 310 -4.76 -10.10 13.34
C LEU A 310 -4.75 -11.16 14.44
N LEU A 311 -5.22 -12.36 14.10
CA LEU A 311 -5.38 -13.49 14.99
C LEU A 311 -4.58 -14.67 14.49
N ASN A 312 -4.06 -15.48 15.43
CA ASN A 312 -3.57 -16.81 15.11
C ASN A 312 -4.65 -17.88 15.38
N GLU A 313 -4.38 -19.13 15.03
CA GLU A 313 -5.27 -20.28 15.25
C GLU A 313 -5.75 -20.41 16.71
N ALA A 314 -4.93 -20.01 17.67
CA ALA A 314 -5.25 -20.03 19.10
C ALA A 314 -5.99 -18.77 19.60
N LEU A 315 -6.47 -17.91 18.69
CA LEU A 315 -7.10 -16.61 19.00
C LEU A 315 -6.16 -15.63 19.74
N GLY A 316 -4.85 -15.84 19.65
CA GLY A 316 -3.84 -14.88 20.07
C GLY A 316 -3.86 -13.67 19.13
N ALA A 317 -4.08 -12.48 19.69
CA ALA A 317 -4.27 -11.26 18.91
C ALA A 317 -3.01 -10.39 18.86
N LYS A 318 -2.74 -9.84 17.68
CA LYS A 318 -1.62 -8.92 17.42
C LYS A 318 -2.06 -7.72 16.58
N LEU A 319 -1.54 -6.54 16.90
CA LEU A 319 -1.76 -5.32 16.13
C LEU A 319 -0.83 -5.23 14.91
N THR A 320 -1.37 -4.71 13.81
CA THR A 320 -0.65 -4.43 12.55
C THR A 320 -1.04 -3.06 12.00
N ASP A 321 -0.35 -2.62 10.93
CA ASP A 321 -0.71 -1.45 10.12
C ASP A 321 -0.76 -0.13 10.91
N PHE A 322 0.42 0.27 11.40
CA PHE A 322 0.61 1.53 12.14
C PHE A 322 0.51 2.74 11.19
N GLY A 323 -0.30 3.74 11.58
CA GLY A 323 -0.72 4.86 10.74
C GLY A 323 0.33 5.94 10.46
N VAL A 324 1.54 5.57 10.03
CA VAL A 324 2.59 6.53 9.62
C VAL A 324 2.17 7.30 8.35
N SER A 325 1.37 6.68 7.49
CA SER A 325 0.87 7.29 6.25
C SER A 325 -0.18 8.39 6.48
N ARG A 326 -0.81 8.47 7.67
CA ARG A 326 -1.87 9.45 7.97
C ARG A 326 -1.38 10.84 8.34
N GLU A 327 -0.10 11.01 8.66
CA GLU A 327 0.49 12.31 8.96
C GLU A 327 0.44 13.31 7.79
N ARG A 328 0.08 12.85 6.57
CA ARG A 328 -0.13 13.69 5.39
C ARG A 328 -1.56 13.68 4.85
N VAL A 329 -2.48 12.90 5.45
CA VAL A 329 -3.89 12.80 5.02
C VAL A 329 -4.75 13.93 5.62
N ASP A 330 -4.15 14.91 6.30
CA ASP A 330 -4.80 16.17 6.71
C ASP A 330 -5.37 17.00 5.55
N ARG A 331 -5.20 16.59 4.28
CA ARG A 331 -5.68 17.33 3.11
C ARG A 331 -6.74 16.63 2.25
N ALA A 332 -7.14 15.40 2.55
CA ALA A 332 -8.15 14.71 1.75
C ALA A 332 -9.08 13.85 2.63
N MET A 333 -10.07 14.50 3.23
CA MET A 333 -11.23 13.85 3.87
C MET A 333 -12.12 13.03 2.89
N THR A 334 -11.70 12.85 1.64
CA THR A 334 -12.57 12.42 0.54
C THR A 334 -12.38 10.98 0.08
N ALA A 335 -11.37 10.23 0.54
CA ALA A 335 -11.05 8.95 -0.11
C ALA A 335 -11.50 7.67 0.61
N ASP A 336 -11.79 7.67 1.92
CA ASP A 336 -12.08 6.39 2.59
C ASP A 336 -13.02 6.51 3.80
N VAL A 337 -14.27 6.87 3.52
CA VAL A 337 -15.33 7.08 4.52
C VAL A 337 -15.59 5.82 5.38
N GLY A 338 -15.22 4.64 4.91
CA GLY A 338 -15.37 3.38 5.63
C GLY A 338 -14.40 3.20 6.81
N THR A 339 -13.23 3.84 6.79
CA THR A 339 -12.23 3.71 7.86
C THR A 339 -12.47 4.70 9.01
N SER A 340 -13.31 5.71 8.82
CA SER A 340 -13.54 6.77 9.81
C SER A 340 -14.42 6.39 11.00
N LEU A 341 -15.06 5.21 11.01
CA LEU A 341 -16.01 4.83 12.07
C LEU A 341 -15.32 4.60 13.44
N TRP A 342 -14.04 4.24 13.46
CA TRP A 342 -13.28 4.05 14.69
C TRP A 342 -12.59 5.33 15.17
N MET A 343 -12.64 6.39 14.37
CA MET A 343 -11.87 7.59 14.59
C MET A 343 -12.46 8.41 15.74
N ALA A 344 -11.59 8.94 16.61
CA ALA A 344 -12.02 9.80 17.69
C ALA A 344 -12.58 11.14 17.17
N PRO A 345 -13.59 11.73 17.81
CA PRO A 345 -14.23 12.97 17.37
C PRO A 345 -13.24 14.13 17.12
N GLU A 346 -12.25 14.30 18.00
CA GLU A 346 -11.23 15.34 17.89
C GLU A 346 -10.31 15.13 16.69
N VAL A 347 -10.04 13.88 16.30
CA VAL A 347 -9.26 13.55 15.11
C VAL A 347 -10.07 13.86 13.86
N MET A 348 -11.37 13.56 13.87
CA MET A 348 -12.26 13.82 12.72
C MET A 348 -12.41 15.31 12.40
N ILE A 349 -12.33 16.17 13.43
CA ILE A 349 -12.44 17.63 13.27
C ILE A 349 -11.07 18.27 12.96
N GLY A 350 -9.97 17.51 13.07
CA GLY A 350 -8.60 18.01 12.86
C GLY A 350 -8.04 18.80 14.04
N ASN A 351 -8.54 18.55 15.26
CA ASN A 351 -7.96 19.12 16.48
C ASN A 351 -6.65 18.39 16.84
N ALA A 352 -5.85 18.98 17.73
CA ALA A 352 -4.74 18.28 18.35
C ALA A 352 -5.23 17.02 19.08
N TYR A 353 -4.51 15.92 18.91
CA TYR A 353 -4.85 14.63 19.50
C TYR A 353 -3.59 13.93 20.00
N ASP A 354 -3.77 13.01 20.94
CA ASP A 354 -2.74 12.24 21.62
C ASP A 354 -3.11 10.74 21.62
N GLU A 355 -2.47 9.95 22.47
CA GLU A 355 -2.75 8.51 22.61
C GLU A 355 -4.19 8.19 23.03
N LYS A 356 -4.93 9.16 23.58
CA LYS A 356 -6.35 8.99 23.92
C LYS A 356 -7.23 8.81 22.70
N ALA A 357 -6.76 9.22 21.51
CA ALA A 357 -7.44 8.92 20.25
C ALA A 357 -7.50 7.41 20.00
N ASP A 358 -6.39 6.68 20.21
CA ASP A 358 -6.37 5.22 20.09
C ASP A 358 -7.28 4.56 21.13
N MET A 359 -7.41 5.15 22.32
CA MET A 359 -8.31 4.64 23.36
C MET A 359 -9.78 4.78 22.98
N PHE A 360 -10.16 5.81 22.23
CA PHE A 360 -11.50 5.89 21.65
C PHE A 360 -11.72 4.76 20.64
N SER A 361 -10.78 4.58 19.70
CA SER A 361 -10.83 3.49 18.72
C SER A 361 -10.89 2.11 19.39
N PHE A 362 -10.16 1.92 20.49
CA PHE A 362 -10.21 0.71 21.30
C PHE A 362 -11.61 0.47 21.89
N GLY A 363 -12.27 1.53 22.38
CA GLY A 363 -13.65 1.44 22.85
C GLY A 363 -14.65 1.03 21.75
N VAL A 364 -14.44 1.50 20.52
CA VAL A 364 -15.23 1.06 19.35
C VAL A 364 -14.97 -0.42 19.03
N VAL A 365 -13.72 -0.89 19.10
CA VAL A 365 -13.38 -2.32 18.94
C VAL A 365 -14.02 -3.18 20.05
N LEU A 366 -14.08 -2.70 21.29
CA LEU A 366 -14.78 -3.41 22.37
C LEU A 366 -16.28 -3.55 22.07
N SER A 367 -16.90 -2.55 21.46
CA SER A 367 -18.29 -2.63 21.01
C SER A 367 -18.46 -3.69 19.92
N GLU A 368 -17.56 -3.77 18.94
CA GLU A 368 -17.58 -4.84 17.93
C GLU A 368 -17.42 -6.23 18.54
N LEU A 369 -16.49 -6.42 19.49
CA LEU A 369 -16.34 -7.68 20.21
C LEU A 369 -17.63 -8.09 20.94
N SER A 370 -18.35 -7.11 21.46
CA SER A 370 -19.62 -7.32 22.16
C SER A 370 -20.78 -7.63 21.20
N MET A 371 -20.93 -6.89 20.11
CA MET A 371 -22.13 -6.91 19.26
C MET A 371 -21.96 -7.76 18.00
N HIS A 372 -20.71 -8.10 17.65
CA HIS A 372 -20.26 -8.76 16.42
C HIS A 372 -20.48 -7.94 15.16
N SER A 373 -21.50 -7.08 15.10
CA SER A 373 -21.80 -6.25 13.94
C SER A 373 -20.80 -5.10 13.74
N MET A 374 -20.88 -4.45 12.57
CA MET A 374 -20.13 -3.22 12.28
C MET A 374 -20.54 -2.07 13.22
N PRO A 375 -19.60 -1.17 13.61
CA PRO A 375 -19.91 -0.05 14.46
C PRO A 375 -21.08 0.79 13.93
N TYR A 376 -22.01 1.15 14.81
CA TYR A 376 -23.19 1.98 14.50
C TYR A 376 -24.20 1.40 13.50
N SER A 377 -24.03 0.15 13.06
CA SER A 377 -24.87 -0.50 12.03
C SER A 377 -26.35 -0.63 12.40
N HIS A 378 -26.66 -0.68 13.70
CA HIS A 378 -28.02 -0.75 14.23
C HIS A 378 -28.77 0.60 14.18
N THR A 379 -28.06 1.70 13.90
CA THR A 379 -28.66 3.04 13.88
C THR A 379 -29.48 3.26 12.61
N LYS A 380 -30.80 3.31 12.77
CA LYS A 380 -31.75 3.62 11.69
C LYS A 380 -32.14 5.09 11.68
N ARG A 381 -32.57 5.58 10.52
CA ARG A 381 -33.18 6.92 10.40
C ARG A 381 -34.47 6.98 11.24
N PRO A 382 -34.74 8.08 11.97
CA PRO A 382 -36.01 8.25 12.66
C PRO A 382 -37.18 8.14 11.67
N GLY A 383 -38.11 7.21 11.92
CA GLY A 383 -39.29 7.01 11.06
C GLY A 383 -39.06 6.19 9.79
N SER A 384 -37.88 5.56 9.59
CA SER A 384 -37.69 4.60 8.50
C SER A 384 -36.75 3.45 8.87
N ASN A 385 -36.85 2.33 8.13
CA ASN A 385 -35.95 1.17 8.30
C ASN A 385 -34.61 1.34 7.58
N GLN A 386 -34.31 2.52 7.05
CA GLN A 386 -33.09 2.78 6.28
C GLN A 386 -31.92 3.12 7.20
N GLN A 387 -30.76 2.51 6.95
CA GLN A 387 -29.51 2.82 7.65
C GLN A 387 -29.07 4.26 7.38
N LEU A 388 -28.37 4.85 8.35
CA LEU A 388 -27.75 6.16 8.19
C LEU A 388 -26.61 6.10 7.18
N SER A 389 -26.45 7.16 6.37
CA SER A 389 -25.25 7.26 5.53
C SER A 389 -24.02 7.46 6.42
N PRO A 390 -22.83 6.97 6.02
CA PRO A 390 -21.62 7.09 6.82
C PRO A 390 -21.31 8.52 7.26
N LEU A 391 -21.50 9.52 6.38
CA LEU A 391 -21.30 10.93 6.73
C LEU A 391 -22.23 11.41 7.86
N VAL A 392 -23.48 10.92 7.89
CA VAL A 392 -24.43 11.25 8.96
C VAL A 392 -24.04 10.56 10.26
N ILE A 393 -23.56 9.31 10.21
CA ILE A 393 -23.02 8.59 11.38
C ILE A 393 -21.87 9.40 11.97
N LEU A 394 -20.88 9.75 11.14
CA LEU A 394 -19.70 10.52 11.54
C LEU A 394 -20.09 11.87 12.17
N HIS A 395 -21.00 12.61 11.55
CA HIS A 395 -21.48 13.88 12.11
C HIS A 395 -22.19 13.68 13.47
N ARG A 396 -22.98 12.62 13.62
CA ARG A 396 -23.66 12.32 14.89
C ARG A 396 -22.71 11.87 15.99
N VAL A 397 -21.65 11.13 15.65
CA VAL A 397 -20.58 10.77 16.59
C VAL A 397 -19.86 12.03 17.08
N VAL A 398 -19.48 12.92 16.15
CA VAL A 398 -18.81 14.20 16.46
C VAL A 398 -19.66 15.11 17.33
N THR A 399 -20.95 15.25 17.02
CA THR A 399 -21.89 16.08 17.80
C THR A 399 -22.30 15.45 19.13
N GLY A 400 -21.87 14.21 19.40
CA GLY A 400 -22.19 13.53 20.63
C GLY A 400 -23.57 12.87 20.66
N THR A 401 -24.32 12.90 19.55
CA THR A 401 -25.70 12.42 19.47
C THR A 401 -25.80 10.93 19.14
N LEU A 402 -24.69 10.31 18.75
CA LEU A 402 -24.58 8.87 18.53
C LEU A 402 -23.41 8.29 19.31
N ARG A 403 -23.63 7.10 19.88
CA ARG A 403 -22.65 6.32 20.66
C ARG A 403 -22.65 4.89 20.16
N VAL A 404 -21.56 4.20 20.42
CA VAL A 404 -21.51 2.75 20.24
C VAL A 404 -22.37 2.07 21.28
N GLU A 405 -22.86 0.88 20.94
CA GLU A 405 -23.71 0.07 21.80
C GLU A 405 -22.94 -1.16 22.29
N PHE A 406 -23.34 -1.68 23.44
CA PHE A 406 -22.81 -2.90 24.01
C PHE A 406 -23.99 -3.82 24.32
N ALA A 407 -23.75 -5.13 24.25
CA ALA A 407 -24.75 -6.10 24.65
C ALA A 407 -24.89 -6.08 26.18
N ASP A 408 -26.10 -6.31 26.68
CA ASP A 408 -26.36 -6.39 28.12
C ASP A 408 -25.80 -7.68 28.76
N THR A 409 -25.30 -8.60 27.94
CA THR A 409 -24.74 -9.90 28.34
C THR A 409 -23.24 -9.83 28.61
N GLY A 410 -22.82 -10.37 29.75
CA GLY A 410 -21.40 -10.45 30.18
C GLY A 410 -21.05 -9.50 31.33
N PRO A 411 -19.77 -9.40 31.72
CA PRO A 411 -19.35 -8.58 32.85
C PRO A 411 -19.62 -7.09 32.61
N GLN A 412 -20.40 -6.47 33.49
CA GLN A 412 -20.72 -5.04 33.42
C GLN A 412 -19.47 -4.14 33.52
N THR A 413 -18.37 -4.67 34.06
CA THR A 413 -17.07 -4.00 34.04
C THR A 413 -16.54 -3.77 32.62
N MET A 414 -16.79 -4.70 31.69
CA MET A 414 -16.41 -4.55 30.27
C MET A 414 -17.19 -3.45 29.59
N VAL A 415 -18.51 -3.38 29.82
CA VAL A 415 -19.38 -2.32 29.28
C VAL A 415 -18.94 -0.95 29.82
N ARG A 416 -18.68 -0.85 31.14
CA ARG A 416 -18.17 0.39 31.75
C ARG A 416 -16.82 0.81 31.17
N LEU A 417 -15.91 -0.12 30.95
CA LEU A 417 -14.62 0.15 30.30
C LEU A 417 -14.81 0.67 28.88
N GLY A 418 -15.63 -0.02 28.08
CA GLY A 418 -15.94 0.39 26.71
C GLY A 418 -16.53 1.80 26.63
N LEU A 419 -17.50 2.11 27.50
CA LEU A 419 -18.11 3.45 27.59
C LEU A 419 -17.12 4.53 28.05
N ALA A 420 -16.21 4.21 28.97
CA ALA A 420 -15.16 5.13 29.41
C ALA A 420 -14.18 5.44 28.26
N CYS A 421 -13.81 4.43 27.47
CA CYS A 421 -12.96 4.57 26.29
C CYS A 421 -13.57 5.50 25.23
N VAL A 422 -14.88 5.44 24.99
CA VAL A 422 -15.56 6.29 23.98
C VAL A 422 -16.08 7.63 24.52
N SER A 423 -15.53 8.12 25.63
CA SER A 423 -15.85 9.45 26.16
C SER A 423 -15.55 10.55 25.13
N MET A 424 -16.44 11.53 24.98
CA MET A 424 -16.20 12.71 24.13
C MET A 424 -15.06 13.59 24.66
N ASP A 425 -14.87 13.60 25.97
CA ASP A 425 -13.75 14.26 26.62
C ASP A 425 -12.56 13.29 26.66
N PRO A 426 -11.47 13.54 25.90
CA PRO A 426 -10.31 12.65 25.85
C PRO A 426 -9.66 12.42 27.22
N THR A 427 -9.72 13.42 28.11
CA THR A 427 -9.09 13.34 29.44
C THR A 427 -9.76 12.34 30.36
N LYS A 428 -11.03 12.02 30.12
CA LYS A 428 -11.80 11.03 30.87
C LYS A 428 -11.60 9.60 30.36
N ARG A 429 -10.95 9.41 29.21
CA ARG A 429 -10.66 8.09 28.68
C ARG A 429 -9.53 7.46 29.51
N PRO A 430 -9.60 6.16 29.85
CA PRO A 430 -8.51 5.48 30.54
C PRO A 430 -7.26 5.46 29.65
N THR A 431 -6.08 5.36 30.25
CA THR A 431 -4.85 4.98 29.55
C THR A 431 -4.91 3.50 29.14
N ALA A 432 -4.10 3.10 28.16
CA ALA A 432 -3.99 1.69 27.77
C ALA A 432 -3.56 0.78 28.94
N SER A 433 -2.68 1.28 29.81
CA SER A 433 -2.26 0.57 31.02
C SER A 433 -3.39 0.39 32.04
N GLU A 434 -4.25 1.38 32.23
CA GLU A 434 -5.43 1.26 33.09
C GLU A 434 -6.45 0.29 32.52
N ALA A 435 -6.73 0.39 31.21
CA ALA A 435 -7.62 -0.55 30.52
C ALA A 435 -7.12 -2.00 30.63
N MET A 436 -5.81 -2.22 30.44
CA MET A 436 -5.17 -3.53 30.61
C MET A 436 -5.36 -4.09 32.02
N ARG A 437 -5.18 -3.28 33.07
CA ARG A 437 -5.40 -3.72 34.46
C ARG A 437 -6.86 -4.13 34.70
N VAL A 438 -7.81 -3.37 34.17
CA VAL A 438 -9.24 -3.71 34.27
C VAL A 438 -9.53 -5.05 33.57
N LEU A 439 -9.03 -5.23 32.35
CA LEU A 439 -9.22 -6.46 31.57
C LEU A 439 -8.63 -7.69 32.26
N HIS A 440 -7.41 -7.56 32.80
CA HIS A 440 -6.76 -8.62 33.56
C HIS A 440 -7.55 -8.97 34.83
N ALA A 441 -8.06 -7.96 35.56
CA ALA A 441 -8.88 -8.21 36.74
C ALA A 441 -10.20 -8.94 36.41
N VAL A 442 -10.83 -8.62 35.28
CA VAL A 442 -12.04 -9.33 34.84
C VAL A 442 -11.74 -10.79 34.50
N LEU A 443 -10.67 -11.07 33.75
CA LEU A 443 -10.29 -12.45 33.42
C LEU A 443 -9.99 -13.29 34.66
N MET A 444 -9.33 -12.72 35.66
CA MET A 444 -9.02 -13.43 36.92
C MET A 444 -10.25 -13.67 37.81
N GLN A 445 -11.39 -13.04 37.53
CA GLN A 445 -12.65 -13.25 38.25
C GLN A 445 -13.57 -14.27 37.56
N GLU A 446 -13.30 -14.62 36.29
CA GLU A 446 -14.07 -15.61 35.52
C GLU A 446 -13.45 -17.02 35.53
N VAL A 447 -12.23 -17.18 36.04
CA VAL A 447 -11.55 -18.47 36.32
C VAL A 447 -11.83 -18.88 37.75
#